data_AF-A0A8J7GEN0-F1
#
_entry.id   AF-A0A8J7GEN0-F1
#
_cell.length_a   1.000
_cell.length_b   1.000
_cell.length_c   1.000
_cell.angle_alpha   90.00
_cell.angle_beta   90.00
_cell.angle_gamma   90.00
#
_symmetry.space_group_name_H-M   'P 1'
#
loop_
_entity.id
_entity.type
_entity.pdbx_description
1 polymer ?
#
loop_
_entity_poly.entity_id
_entity_poly.type
_entity_poly.pdbx_seq_one_letter_code
_entity_poly.pdbx_strand_id
1 'polypeptide(L)' 'MSRVAALTAADVSALSGRPLGTVYRLASEQKWRRYREGRVAFYALDDVEHMLVTTPTPKSL' A
#
# COMPACT_ATOMS: atom_id res chain seq x y z
N MET A 1 -1.86 0.78 -22.92
CA MET A 1 -1.09 0.93 -21.68
C MET A 1 -2.02 0.67 -20.52
N SER A 2 -1.93 -0.47 -19.85
CA SER A 2 -2.73 -0.75 -18.65
C SER A 2 -2.43 0.31 -17.61
N ARG A 3 -3.46 1.03 -17.14
CA ARG A 3 -3.36 1.87 -15.95
C ARG A 3 -2.96 0.93 -14.82
N VAL A 4 -1.70 1.00 -14.39
CA VAL A 4 -1.28 0.34 -13.16
C VAL A 4 -2.14 0.94 -12.07
N ALA A 5 -3.07 0.16 -11.53
CA ALA A 5 -3.79 0.55 -10.32
C ALA A 5 -2.70 0.81 -9.26
N ALA A 6 -2.67 2.01 -8.70
CA ALA A 6 -1.61 2.40 -7.78
C ALA A 6 -2.23 3.03 -6.55
N LEU A 7 -1.70 2.69 -5.38
CA LEU A 7 -2.24 3.06 -4.08
C LEU A 7 -1.34 4.07 -3.40
N THR A 8 -1.92 5.05 -2.72
CA THR A 8 -1.15 5.96 -1.86
C THR A 8 -0.75 5.25 -0.56
N ALA A 9 0.18 5.84 0.20
CA ALA A 9 0.49 5.35 1.55
C ALA A 9 -0.75 5.30 2.46
N ALA A 10 -1.67 6.26 2.29
CA ALA A 10 -2.92 6.33 3.05
C ALA A 10 -3.87 5.19 2.69
N ASP A 11 -4.03 4.89 1.40
CA ASP A 11 -4.86 3.76 0.94
C ASP A 11 -4.32 2.43 1.48
N VAL A 12 -3.00 2.20 1.37
CA VAL A 12 -2.37 0.98 1.90
C VAL A 12 -2.55 0.88 3.42
N SER A 13 -2.42 1.99 4.14
CA SER A 13 -2.65 2.02 5.60
C SER A 13 -4.09 1.67 5.96
N ALA A 14 -5.07 2.25 5.26
CA ALA A 14 -6.48 1.98 5.49
C ALA A 14 -6.86 0.52 5.18
N LEU A 15 -6.35 -0.03 4.08
CA LEU A 15 -6.68 -1.39 3.63
C LEU A 15 -5.97 -2.47 4.45
N SER A 16 -4.71 -2.26 4.83
CA SER A 16 -3.93 -3.25 5.59
C SER A 16 -4.07 -3.11 7.11
N GLY A 17 -4.68 -2.03 7.61
CA GLY A 17 -4.76 -1.70 9.03
C GLY A 17 -3.41 -1.36 9.68
N ARG A 18 -2.35 -1.15 8.89
CA ARG A 18 -1.00 -0.86 9.39
C ARG A 18 -0.73 0.64 9.44
N PRO A 19 0.05 1.15 10.41
CA PRO A 19 0.38 2.57 10.49
C PRO A 19 1.13 3.09 9.26
N LEU A 20 0.92 4.36 8.90
CA LEU A 20 1.62 5.04 7.79
C LEU A 20 3.15 4.91 7.87
N GLY A 21 3.72 5.06 9.07
CA GLY A 21 5.17 4.90 9.27
C GLY A 21 5.67 3.50 8.89
N THR A 22 4.87 2.46 9.15
CA THR A 22 5.16 1.08 8.73
C THR A 22 5.12 0.95 7.21
N VAL A 23 4.12 1.57 6.56
CA VAL A 23 4.02 1.58 5.10
C VAL A 23 5.25 2.25 4.48
N TYR A 24 5.66 3.43 4.97
CA TYR A 24 6.85 4.12 4.47
C TYR A 24 8.14 3.33 4.69
N ARG A 25 8.30 2.71 5.88
CA ARG A 25 9.45 1.87 6.19
C ARG A 25 9.56 0.69 5.22
N LEU A 26 8.47 -0.05 5.03
CA LEU A 26 8.44 -1.20 4.11
C LEU A 26 8.66 -0.78 2.67
N ALA A 27 8.03 0.30 2.23
CA ALA A 27 8.24 0.85 0.90
C ALA A 27 9.71 1.19 0.62
N SER A 28 10.42 1.69 1.64
CA SER A 28 11.85 1.99 1.56
C SER A 28 12.71 0.73 1.58
N GLU A 29 12.49 -0.17 2.54
CA GLU A 29 13.27 -1.40 2.72
C GLU A 29 13.15 -2.34 1.51
N GLN A 30 11.94 -2.48 0.98
CA GLN A 30 11.62 -3.36 -0.14
C GLN A 30 11.72 -2.66 -1.51
N LYS A 31 12.10 -1.38 -1.53
CA LYS A 31 12.28 -0.57 -2.75
C LYS A 31 11.06 -0.60 -3.68
N TRP A 32 9.87 -0.39 -3.12
CA TRP A 32 8.63 -0.39 -3.91
C TRP A 32 8.68 0.63 -5.05
N ARG A 33 8.21 0.20 -6.22
CA ARG A 33 8.01 1.07 -7.37
C ARG A 33 6.97 2.11 -7.02
N ARG A 34 7.32 3.36 -7.27
CA ARG A 34 6.45 4.50 -7.02
C ARG A 34 6.57 5.52 -8.13
N TYR A 35 5.45 6.19 -8.42
CA TYR A 35 5.46 7.44 -9.16
C TYR A 35 4.87 8.55 -8.31
N ARG A 36 5.07 9.80 -8.75
CA ARG A 36 4.51 10.97 -8.09
C ARG A 36 3.54 11.67 -9.01
N GLU A 37 2.42 12.11 -8.45
CA GLU A 37 1.52 13.07 -9.07
C GLU A 37 1.36 14.25 -8.12
N GLY A 38 1.96 15.38 -8.50
CA GLY A 38 2.13 16.53 -7.59
C GLY A 38 2.90 16.15 -6.32
N ARG A 39 2.23 16.28 -5.16
CA ARG A 39 2.80 15.96 -3.84
C ARG A 39 2.50 14.54 -3.36
N VAL A 40 1.71 13.78 -4.11
CA VAL A 40 1.24 12.45 -3.71
C VAL A 40 2.12 11.39 -4.36
N ALA A 41 2.56 10.41 -3.55
CA ALA A 41 3.27 9.24 -4.04
C ALA A 41 2.30 8.06 -4.15
N PHE A 42 2.35 7.38 -5.29
CA PHE A 42 1.54 6.21 -5.61
C PHE A 42 2.46 5.00 -5.78
N TYR A 43 2.13 3.89 -5.12
CA TYR A 43 2.87 2.63 -5.15
C TYR A 43 2.19 1.64 -6.10
N ALA A 44 2.99 0.89 -6.86
CA ALA A 44 2.49 -0.16 -7.75
C ALA A 44 1.75 -1.25 -6.96
N LEU A 45 0.62 -1.74 -7.48
CA LEU A 45 -0.20 -2.72 -6.77
C LEU A 45 0.57 -4.00 -6.41
N ASP A 46 1.35 -4.56 -7.34
CA ASP A 46 2.09 -5.82 -7.09
C ASP A 46 3.05 -5.69 -5.89
N ASP A 47 3.61 -4.51 -5.67
CA ASP A 47 4.55 -4.28 -4.58
C ASP A 47 3.84 -4.16 -3.23
N VAL A 48 2.54 -3.79 -3.22
CA VAL A 48 1.74 -3.61 -1.99
C VAL A 48 0.78 -4.77 -1.72
N GLU A 49 0.54 -5.64 -2.70
CA GLU A 49 -0.44 -6.74 -2.63
C GLU A 49 -0.22 -7.61 -1.39
N HIS A 50 1.03 -7.96 -1.09
CA HIS A 50 1.40 -8.75 0.10
C HIS A 50 0.93 -8.15 1.43
N MET A 51 0.68 -6.84 1.49
CA MET A 51 0.13 -6.17 2.67
C MET A 51 -1.39 -6.18 2.72
N LEU A 52 -2.06 -6.42 1.59
CA LEU A 52 -3.51 -6.43 1.46
C LEU A 52 -4.10 -7.84 1.70
N VAL A 53 -3.30 -8.91 1.54
CA VAL A 53 -3.76 -10.31 1.69
C VAL A 53 -4.15 -10.67 3.14
N THR A 54 -3.91 -9.81 4.12
CA THR A 54 -4.43 -9.99 5.48
C THR A 54 -5.84 -9.42 5.58
N THR A 55 -6.82 -10.10 5.01
CA THR A 55 -8.22 -9.84 5.40
C THR A 55 -8.33 -10.25 6.88
N PRO A 56 -8.62 -9.34 7.83
CA PRO A 56 -8.99 -9.79 9.15
C PRO A 56 -10.28 -10.58 8.99
N THR A 57 -10.26 -11.86 9.34
CA THR A 57 -11.49 -12.63 9.54
C THR A 57 -12.34 -11.79 10.50
N PRO A 58 -13.56 -11.37 10.14
CA PRO A 58 -14.40 -10.63 11.06
C PRO A 58 -14.55 -11.49 12.32
N LYS A 59 -14.10 -10.94 13.46
CA LYS A 59 -14.25 -11.58 14.76
C LYS A 59 -15.75 -11.75 14.97
N SER A 60 -16.24 -12.97 14.73
CA SER A 60 -17.65 -13.32 14.95
C SER A 60 -17.93 -13.09 16.43
N LEU A 61 -18.85 -12.16 16.70
CA LEU A 61 -19.47 -11.94 18.00
C LEU A 61 -20.48 -13.05 18.27
#